data_AF-A0AAP0W8L9-F1
#
_entry.id   AF-A0AAP0W8L9-F1
#
_cell.length_a   1.000
_cell.length_b   1.000
_cell.length_c   1.000
_cell.angle_alpha   90.00
_cell.angle_beta   90.00
_cell.angle_gamma   90.00
#
_symmetry.space_group_name_H-M   'P 1'
#
loop_
_entity.id
_entity.type
_entity.pdbx_description
1 polymer ?
#
loop_
_entity_poly.entity_id
_entity_poly.type
_entity_poly.pdbx_seq_one_letter_code
_entity_poly.pdbx_strand_id
1 'polypeptide(L)'
;MKWRTASISLLLVSAALLLGALLMKPLQGSSSAEFVPALNREDVQLGYYDLLSRQRELYDPHFALHEGKTTLMLTSPDDSQFMIKVNLQQLASGPEGMTFIYQPLYYADTGEARIIKSILGPGGQNRVQFNDLRFSDRRLIVFPSGQILNVTAG
;
A
#
# COMPACT_ATOMS: atom_id res chain seq x y z
N MET A 1 30.58 40.61 32.61
CA MET A 1 30.64 40.43 31.14
C MET A 1 30.63 38.96 30.68
N LYS A 2 31.09 37.97 31.48
CA LYS A 2 31.15 36.53 31.11
C LYS A 2 29.79 35.83 30.91
N TRP A 3 28.71 36.39 31.46
CA TRP A 3 27.37 35.79 31.36
C TRP A 3 26.69 36.06 30.01
N ARG A 4 26.99 37.18 29.34
CA ARG A 4 26.39 37.51 28.03
C ARG A 4 26.89 36.57 26.92
N THR A 5 28.15 36.14 26.97
CA THR A 5 28.73 35.21 25.99
C THR A 5 28.17 33.78 26.13
N ALA A 6 27.87 33.36 27.36
CA ALA A 6 27.22 32.07 27.62
C ALA A 6 25.78 32.06 27.07
N SER A 7 25.02 33.14 27.26
CA SER A 7 23.65 33.27 26.73
C SER A 7 23.61 33.30 25.20
N ILE A 8 24.56 33.98 24.55
CA ILE A 8 24.65 34.03 23.08
C ILE A 8 25.03 32.66 22.50
N SER A 9 25.96 31.94 23.15
CA SER A 9 26.35 30.59 22.73
C SER A 9 25.18 29.60 22.85
N LEU A 10 24.39 29.71 23.93
CA LEU A 10 23.21 28.87 24.12
C LEU A 10 22.14 29.12 23.05
N LEU A 11 21.92 30.40 22.67
CA LEU A 11 20.99 30.78 21.61
C LEU A 11 21.43 30.29 20.23
N LEU A 12 22.73 30.30 19.94
CA LEU A 12 23.27 29.78 18.68
C LEU A 12 23.11 28.26 18.60
N VAL A 13 23.35 27.54 19.70
CA VAL A 13 23.18 26.08 19.75
C VAL A 13 21.70 25.70 19.61
N SER A 14 20.78 26.41 20.28
CA SER A 14 19.35 26.14 20.14
C SER A 14 18.81 26.48 18.74
N ALA A 15 19.28 27.57 18.12
CA ALA A 15 18.95 27.91 16.75
C ALA A 15 19.49 26.87 15.75
N ALA A 16 20.72 26.39 15.94
CA ALA A 16 21.31 25.34 15.11
C ALA A 16 20.55 24.00 15.23
N LEU A 17 20.10 23.65 16.43
CA LEU A 17 19.27 22.44 16.65
C LEU A 17 17.89 22.57 15.98
N LEU A 18 17.26 23.74 16.04
CA LEU A 18 15.99 24.00 15.36
C LEU A 18 16.13 23.97 13.83
N LEU A 19 17.22 24.53 13.30
CA LEU A 19 17.55 24.48 11.86
C LEU A 19 17.86 23.04 11.41
N GLY A 20 18.58 22.26 12.22
CA GLY A 20 18.83 20.84 11.97
C GLY A 20 17.53 20.02 11.92
N ALA A 21 16.61 20.26 12.86
CA ALA A 21 15.30 19.59 12.87
C ALA A 21 14.41 20.00 11.69
N LEU A 22 14.48 21.25 11.21
CA LEU A 22 13.74 21.70 10.03
C LEU A 22 14.27 21.10 8.72
N LEU A 23 15.57 20.79 8.66
CA LEU A 23 16.23 20.18 7.49
C LEU A 23 16.12 18.65 7.47
N MET A 24 15.77 18.02 8.59
CA MET A 24 15.37 16.63 8.63
C MET A 24 13.99 16.47 7.98
N LYS A 25 13.96 16.46 6.64
CA LYS A 25 12.85 15.82 5.91
C LYS A 25 12.71 14.41 6.48
N PRO A 26 11.52 13.97 6.90
CA PRO A 26 11.34 12.58 7.29
C PRO A 26 11.73 11.74 6.07
N LEU A 27 12.79 10.94 6.21
CA LEU A 27 13.04 9.82 5.30
C LEU A 27 11.92 8.81 5.57
N GLN A 28 10.76 9.05 5.00
CA GLN A 28 9.76 8.01 4.80
C GLN A 28 10.34 7.10 3.72
N GLY A 29 11.08 6.09 4.15
CA GLY A 29 11.58 5.05 3.26
C GLY A 29 10.40 4.42 2.52
N SER A 30 10.36 4.57 1.20
CA SER A 30 9.38 3.90 0.34
C SER A 30 9.65 2.40 0.33
N SER A 31 9.05 1.66 1.25
CA SER A 31 9.11 0.19 1.31
C SER A 31 8.24 -0.50 0.26
N SER A 32 7.45 0.25 -0.51
CA SER A 32 6.62 -0.25 -1.62
C SER A 32 7.45 -0.96 -2.69
N ALA A 33 8.71 -0.57 -2.87
CA ALA A 33 9.60 -1.15 -3.86
C ALA A 33 9.92 -2.64 -3.62
N GLU A 34 9.85 -3.13 -2.37
CA GLU A 34 10.10 -4.54 -2.04
C GLU A 34 8.80 -5.36 -1.98
N PHE A 35 7.65 -4.70 -1.78
CA PHE A 35 6.32 -5.33 -1.74
C PHE A 35 5.80 -5.69 -3.14
N VAL A 36 5.96 -4.79 -4.11
CA VAL A 36 5.40 -4.94 -5.46
C VAL A 36 6.04 -6.09 -6.27
N PRO A 37 7.38 -6.23 -6.34
CA PRO A 37 7.99 -7.30 -7.13
C PRO A 37 7.71 -8.70 -6.60
N ALA A 38 7.49 -8.82 -5.29
CA ALA A 38 7.09 -10.07 -4.64
C ALA A 38 5.72 -10.56 -5.11
N LEU A 39 4.75 -9.65 -5.18
CA LEU A 39 3.36 -9.99 -5.53
C LEU A 39 3.16 -10.40 -6.98
N ASN A 40 3.98 -9.89 -7.90
CA ASN A 40 3.90 -10.26 -9.31
C ASN A 40 4.59 -11.59 -9.65
N ARG A 41 5.45 -12.11 -8.76
CA ARG A 41 6.18 -13.37 -8.99
C ARG A 41 5.38 -14.60 -8.57
N GLU A 42 4.50 -14.41 -7.61
CA GLU A 42 3.57 -15.44 -7.17
C GLU A 42 2.32 -15.31 -8.06
N ASP A 43 1.88 -16.38 -8.72
CA ASP A 43 0.63 -16.40 -9.50
C ASP A 43 -0.58 -16.28 -8.56
N VAL A 44 -0.81 -15.10 -7.99
CA VAL A 44 -1.86 -14.83 -7.01
C VAL A 44 -3.17 -14.55 -7.72
N GLN A 45 -4.26 -15.12 -7.22
CA GLN A 45 -5.61 -14.71 -7.57
C GLN A 45 -6.39 -14.22 -6.36
N LEU A 46 -7.11 -13.12 -6.52
CA LEU A 46 -8.00 -12.57 -5.51
C LEU A 46 -9.42 -13.09 -5.74
N GLY A 47 -9.86 -14.00 -4.87
CA GLY A 47 -11.24 -14.48 -4.84
C GLY A 47 -12.12 -13.77 -3.80
N TYR A 48 -13.35 -13.42 -4.20
CA TYR A 48 -14.45 -13.05 -3.30
C TYR A 48 -15.62 -14.02 -3.48
N TYR A 49 -16.28 -14.36 -2.38
CA TYR A 49 -17.42 -15.26 -2.39
C TYR A 49 -18.52 -14.72 -1.49
N ASP A 50 -19.69 -14.49 -2.05
CA ASP A 50 -20.89 -14.17 -1.29
C ASP A 50 -21.70 -15.44 -1.03
N LEU A 51 -21.84 -15.77 0.26
CA LEU A 51 -22.56 -16.95 0.73
C LEU A 51 -24.06 -16.89 0.42
N LEU A 52 -24.65 -15.69 0.41
CA LEU A 52 -26.09 -15.49 0.24
C LEU A 52 -26.50 -15.63 -1.23
N SER A 53 -25.80 -14.94 -2.12
CA SER A 53 -26.05 -14.99 -3.57
C SER A 53 -25.39 -16.18 -4.26
N ARG A 54 -24.47 -16.89 -3.58
CA ARG A 54 -23.59 -17.91 -4.17
C ARG A 54 -22.77 -17.38 -5.35
N GLN A 55 -22.53 -16.08 -5.36
CA GLN A 55 -21.74 -15.41 -6.37
C GLN A 55 -20.26 -15.51 -6.00
N ARG A 56 -19.45 -15.92 -6.98
CA ARG A 56 -18.00 -15.98 -6.87
C ARG A 56 -17.40 -14.97 -7.84
N GLU A 57 -16.41 -14.22 -7.37
CA GLU A 57 -15.61 -13.34 -8.18
C GLU A 57 -14.14 -13.75 -8.07
N LEU A 58 -13.46 -13.81 -9.20
CA LEU A 58 -12.02 -14.07 -9.28
C LEU A 58 -11.37 -12.93 -10.05
N TYR A 59 -10.21 -12.49 -9.55
CA TYR A 59 -9.44 -11.40 -10.14
C TYR A 59 -7.97 -11.74 -10.17
N ASP A 60 -7.32 -11.40 -11.27
CA ASP A 60 -5.88 -11.46 -11.46
C ASP A 60 -5.30 -10.07 -11.14
N PRO A 61 -4.56 -9.92 -10.02
CA PRO A 61 -3.90 -8.68 -9.67
C PRO A 61 -2.57 -8.52 -10.40
N HIS A 62 -2.34 -7.32 -10.92
CA HIS A 62 -1.06 -6.92 -11.50
C HIS A 62 -0.59 -5.62 -10.88
N PHE A 63 0.59 -5.62 -10.27
CA PHE A 63 1.17 -4.45 -9.63
C PHE A 63 2.26 -3.84 -10.51
N ALA A 64 2.24 -2.52 -10.72
CA ALA A 64 3.30 -1.80 -11.43
C ALA A 64 3.87 -0.70 -10.54
N LEU A 65 5.20 -0.56 -10.51
CA LEU A 65 5.87 0.52 -9.79
C LEU A 65 6.39 1.54 -10.81
N HIS A 66 5.86 2.76 -10.78
CA HIS A 66 6.30 3.86 -11.63
C HIS A 66 6.49 5.13 -10.79
N GLU A 67 7.68 5.72 -10.85
CA GLU A 67 8.00 7.01 -10.19
C GLU A 67 7.62 7.06 -8.70
N GLY A 68 7.83 5.95 -7.97
CA GLY A 68 7.50 5.84 -6.54
C GLY A 68 6.01 5.65 -6.22
N LYS A 69 5.14 5.58 -7.24
CA LYS A 69 3.74 5.20 -7.11
C LYS A 69 3.56 3.73 -7.48
N THR A 70 2.76 3.02 -6.70
CA THR A 70 2.34 1.66 -7.04
C THR A 70 0.99 1.74 -7.72
N THR A 71 0.81 1.11 -8.87
CA THR A 71 -0.49 0.96 -9.53
C THR A 71 -0.91 -0.50 -9.41
N LEU A 72 -2.12 -0.75 -8.93
CA LEU A 72 -2.76 -2.06 -8.96
C LEU A 72 -3.78 -2.07 -10.10
N MET A 73 -3.64 -3.03 -11.00
CA MET A 73 -4.62 -3.38 -12.02
C MET A 73 -5.25 -4.71 -11.65
N LEU A 74 -6.58 -4.78 -11.65
CA LEU A 74 -7.35 -6.02 -11.50
C LEU A 74 -8.06 -6.31 -12.81
N THR A 75 -7.90 -7.54 -13.31
CA THR A 75 -8.66 -8.09 -14.44
C THR A 75 -9.42 -9.32 -13.98
N SER A 76 -10.50 -9.68 -14.67
CA SER A 76 -11.24 -10.91 -14.37
C SER A 76 -10.98 -11.95 -15.46
N PRO A 77 -10.65 -13.20 -15.10
CA PRO A 77 -10.57 -14.29 -16.08
C PRO A 77 -11.95 -14.62 -16.68
N ASP A 78 -13.03 -14.33 -15.95
CA ASP A 78 -14.41 -14.63 -16.35
C ASP A 78 -15.07 -13.47 -17.13
N ASP A 79 -14.49 -12.27 -17.13
CA ASP A 79 -15.00 -11.08 -17.83
C ASP A 79 -13.87 -10.23 -18.41
N SER A 80 -13.67 -10.37 -19.73
CA SER A 80 -12.65 -9.62 -20.48
C SER A 80 -12.88 -8.11 -20.53
N GLN A 81 -14.09 -7.64 -20.23
CA GLN A 81 -14.42 -6.21 -20.22
C GLN A 81 -14.21 -5.59 -18.84
N PHE A 82 -14.06 -6.42 -17.80
CA PHE A 82 -13.79 -5.97 -16.45
C PHE A 82 -12.34 -5.54 -16.28
N MET A 83 -12.14 -4.29 -15.85
CA MET A 83 -10.83 -3.80 -15.45
C MET A 83 -10.94 -2.69 -14.41
N ILE A 84 -10.21 -2.84 -13.31
CA ILE A 84 -10.01 -1.78 -12.31
C ILE A 84 -8.55 -1.39 -12.31
N LYS A 85 -8.26 -0.09 -12.33
CA LYS A 85 -6.91 0.43 -12.04
C LYS A 85 -6.98 1.40 -10.89
N VAL A 86 -6.13 1.21 -9.90
CA VAL A 86 -5.99 2.11 -8.75
C VAL A 86 -4.52 2.44 -8.52
N ASN A 87 -4.25 3.68 -8.11
CA ASN A 87 -2.95 4.04 -7.57
C ASN A 87 -2.94 3.82 -6.07
N LEU A 88 -1.98 3.05 -5.59
CA LEU A 88 -1.68 2.82 -4.20
C LEU A 88 -0.57 3.78 -3.75
N GLN A 89 -0.91 4.68 -2.84
CA GLN A 89 0.02 5.54 -2.14
C GLN A 89 0.24 4.99 -0.73
N GLN A 90 1.48 4.59 -0.43
CA GLN A 90 1.81 4.11 0.90
C GLN A 90 1.72 5.27 1.91
N LEU A 91 0.96 5.07 2.98
CA LEU A 91 0.85 6.01 4.11
C LEU A 91 1.83 5.68 5.23
N ALA A 92 1.95 4.40 5.54
CA ALA A 92 2.71 3.93 6.69
C ALA A 92 3.23 2.52 6.41
N SER A 93 4.41 2.22 6.95
CA SER A 93 4.94 0.88 7.09
C SER A 93 5.42 0.72 8.53
N GLY A 94 5.06 -0.40 9.15
CA GLY A 94 5.42 -0.70 10.53
C GLY A 94 5.21 -2.17 10.87
N PRO A 95 5.31 -2.55 12.15
CA PRO A 95 5.14 -3.93 12.61
C PRO A 95 3.77 -4.54 12.27
N GLU A 96 2.74 -3.69 12.12
CA GLU A 96 1.38 -4.09 11.77
C GLU A 96 1.14 -4.15 10.25
N GLY A 97 2.18 -3.98 9.44
CA GLY A 97 2.12 -4.08 7.99
C GLY A 97 2.19 -2.73 7.25
N MET A 98 1.69 -2.74 6.03
CA MET A 98 1.72 -1.62 5.11
C MET A 98 0.30 -1.13 4.84
N THR A 99 0.07 0.15 5.11
CA THR A 99 -1.21 0.81 4.83
C THR A 99 -1.08 1.67 3.59
N PHE A 100 -1.97 1.45 2.64
CA PHE A 100 -2.06 2.24 1.42
C PHE A 100 -3.36 3.03 1.40
N ILE A 101 -3.29 4.26 0.91
CA ILE A 101 -4.46 4.91 0.31
C ILE A 101 -4.53 4.46 -1.14
N TYR A 102 -5.72 4.13 -1.62
CA TYR A 102 -5.93 3.93 -3.05
C TYR A 102 -6.69 5.10 -3.66
N GLN A 103 -6.36 5.39 -4.92
CA GLN A 103 -7.03 6.39 -5.75
C GLN A 103 -7.47 5.71 -7.06
N PRO A 104 -8.78 5.63 -7.36
CA PRO A 104 -9.23 5.02 -8.60
C PRO A 104 -8.73 5.83 -9.80
N LEU A 105 -8.11 5.13 -10.75
CA LEU A 105 -7.68 5.68 -12.03
C LEU A 105 -8.65 5.33 -13.16
N TYR A 106 -9.16 4.10 -13.13
CA TYR A 106 -10.00 3.58 -14.19
C TYR A 106 -10.90 2.47 -13.64
N TYR A 107 -12.13 2.44 -14.15
CA TYR A 107 -13.11 1.41 -13.84
C TYR A 107 -13.91 1.11 -15.12
N ALA A 108 -13.78 -0.11 -15.64
CA ALA A 108 -14.63 -0.66 -16.69
C ALA A 108 -15.34 -1.90 -16.17
N ASP A 109 -16.64 -1.96 -16.39
CA ASP A 109 -17.54 -3.00 -15.89
C ASP A 109 -18.81 -3.00 -16.74
N THR A 110 -19.36 -4.20 -16.97
CA THR A 110 -20.51 -4.44 -17.85
C THR A 110 -21.85 -4.39 -17.13
N GLY A 111 -21.85 -4.19 -15.80
CA GLY A 111 -23.05 -3.85 -15.04
C GLY A 111 -23.43 -4.86 -13.95
N GLU A 112 -22.60 -5.84 -13.64
CA GLU A 112 -22.85 -6.73 -12.51
C GLU A 112 -22.57 -6.05 -11.17
N ALA A 113 -23.37 -6.35 -10.15
CA ALA A 113 -23.16 -5.89 -8.79
C ALA A 113 -21.98 -6.64 -8.15
N ARG A 114 -20.75 -6.26 -8.52
CA ARG A 114 -19.52 -6.90 -8.03
C ARG A 114 -19.14 -6.44 -6.62
N ILE A 115 -18.80 -7.37 -5.74
CA ILE A 115 -18.32 -7.14 -4.37
C ILE A 115 -17.08 -6.25 -4.38
N ILE A 116 -16.14 -6.49 -5.30
CA ILE A 116 -14.90 -5.69 -5.39
C ILE A 116 -15.16 -4.19 -5.59
N LYS A 117 -16.30 -3.83 -6.19
CA LYS A 117 -16.71 -2.42 -6.39
C LYS A 117 -16.98 -1.73 -5.06
N SER A 118 -17.45 -2.44 -4.05
CA SER A 118 -17.64 -1.89 -2.70
C SER A 118 -16.31 -1.62 -1.97
N ILE A 119 -15.24 -2.32 -2.37
CA ILE A 119 -13.93 -2.26 -1.71
C ILE A 119 -13.01 -1.25 -2.41
N LEU A 120 -12.97 -1.27 -3.75
CA LEU A 120 -12.01 -0.49 -4.55
C LEU A 120 -12.68 0.46 -5.56
N GLY A 121 -14.01 0.44 -5.67
CA GLY A 121 -14.74 1.32 -6.56
C GLY A 121 -14.82 2.76 -6.06
N PRO A 122 -15.46 3.66 -6.85
CA PRO A 122 -15.53 5.09 -6.57
C PRO A 122 -16.14 5.49 -5.21
N GLY A 123 -16.85 4.58 -4.54
CA GLY A 123 -17.49 4.80 -3.24
C GLY A 123 -16.90 4.00 -2.07
N GLY A 124 -15.80 3.27 -2.27
CA GLY A 124 -15.16 2.50 -1.19
C GLY A 124 -14.41 3.38 -0.19
N GLN A 125 -14.08 2.82 0.98
CA GLN A 125 -13.17 3.49 1.91
C GLN A 125 -11.77 3.47 1.30
N ASN A 126 -11.21 4.63 0.93
CA ASN A 126 -9.94 4.83 0.20
C ASN A 126 -8.68 4.26 0.89
N ARG A 127 -8.78 3.31 1.82
CA ARG A 127 -7.66 2.75 2.58
C ARG A 127 -7.71 1.24 2.51
N VAL A 128 -6.55 0.66 2.23
CA VAL A 128 -6.33 -0.78 2.22
C VAL A 128 -5.09 -1.10 3.05
N GLN A 129 -5.20 -2.08 3.94
CA GLN A 129 -4.10 -2.54 4.78
C GLN A 129 -3.69 -3.94 4.33
N PHE A 130 -2.39 -4.12 4.10
CA PHE A 130 -1.79 -5.42 3.90
C PHE A 130 -0.90 -5.71 5.10
N ASN A 131 -1.14 -6.81 5.79
CA ASN A 131 -0.29 -7.17 6.91
C ASN A 131 0.91 -7.94 6.37
N ASP A 132 2.10 -7.44 6.68
CA ASP A 132 3.36 -8.05 6.28
C ASP A 132 4.00 -8.69 7.51
N LEU A 133 3.94 -10.01 7.59
CA LEU A 133 4.48 -10.79 8.70
C LEU A 133 5.78 -11.45 8.26
N ARG A 134 6.89 -11.07 8.88
CA ARG A 134 8.20 -11.68 8.62
C ARG A 134 8.47 -12.79 9.64
N PHE A 135 8.61 -14.03 9.16
CA PHE A 135 8.98 -15.20 9.95
C PHE A 135 10.29 -15.76 9.40
N SER A 136 11.41 -15.45 10.07
CA SER A 136 12.74 -15.89 9.65
C SER A 136 13.08 -15.47 8.20
N ASP A 137 13.16 -16.42 7.27
CA ASP A 137 13.45 -16.25 5.84
C ASP A 137 12.18 -16.10 4.97
N ARG A 138 10.99 -16.13 5.59
CA ARG A 138 9.70 -16.08 4.91
C ARG A 138 8.96 -14.80 5.20
N ARG A 139 8.25 -14.32 4.18
CA ARG A 139 7.39 -13.15 4.26
C ARG A 139 5.97 -13.58 3.95
N LEU A 140 5.05 -13.38 4.90
CA LEU A 140 3.63 -13.62 4.71
C LEU A 140 2.91 -12.30 4.47
N ILE A 141 2.20 -12.21 3.35
CA ILE A 141 1.35 -11.06 3.03
C ILE A 141 -0.10 -11.47 3.25
N VAL A 142 -0.77 -10.79 4.18
CA VAL A 142 -2.20 -10.99 4.43
C VAL A 142 -2.98 -9.86 3.75
N PHE A 143 -3.86 -10.26 2.83
CA PHE A 143 -4.76 -9.35 2.13
C PHE A 143 -5.97 -8.99 3.00
N PRO A 144 -6.64 -7.85 2.74
CA PRO A 144 -7.90 -7.49 3.41
C PRO A 144 -9.00 -8.55 3.27
N SER A 145 -8.95 -9.36 2.22
CA SER A 145 -9.85 -10.50 2.00
C SER A 145 -9.58 -11.68 2.93
N GLY A 146 -8.53 -11.63 3.76
CA GLY A 146 -8.06 -12.74 4.60
C GLY A 146 -7.17 -13.74 3.88
N GLN A 147 -6.90 -13.56 2.59
CA GLN A 147 -5.95 -14.40 1.85
C GLN A 147 -4.53 -14.20 2.39
N ILE A 148 -3.79 -15.30 2.51
CA ILE A 148 -2.42 -15.31 3.01
C ILE A 148 -1.52 -15.81 1.89
N LEU A 149 -0.56 -15.00 1.49
CA LEU A 149 0.46 -15.34 0.51
C LEU A 149 1.80 -15.54 1.21
N ASN A 150 2.47 -16.65 0.91
CA ASN A 150 3.83 -16.88 1.34
C ASN A 150 4.79 -16.49 0.22
N VAL A 151 5.53 -15.41 0.41
CA VAL A 151 6.54 -14.92 -0.53
C VAL A 151 7.92 -15.30 0.01
N THR A 152 8.72 -15.94 -0.84
CA THR A 152 10.12 -16.20 -0.53
C THR A 152 10.93 -14.92 -0.74
N ALA A 153 11.65 -14.45 0.26
CA ALA A 153 12.60 -13.34 0.10
C ALA A 153 13.74 -13.81 -0.80
N GLY A 154 13.82 -13.27 -2.01
CA GLY A 154 14.90 -13.54 -2.97
C GLY A 154 16.15 -12.73 -2.70
#